data_AF-A0A0J9SXG6-F1
#
_entry.id   AF-A0A0J9SXG6-F1
#
_cell.length_a   1.000
_cell.length_b   1.000
_cell.length_c   1.000
_cell.angle_alpha   90.00
_cell.angle_beta   90.00
_cell.angle_gamma   90.00
#
_symmetry.space_group_name_H-M   'P 1'
#
loop_
_entity.id
_entity.type
_entity.pdbx_description
1 polymer ?
#
loop_
_entity_poly.entity_id
_entity_poly.type
_entity_poly.pdbx_seq_one_letter_code
_entity_poly.pdbx_strand_id
1 'polypeptide(L)'
;MAFRAVLNQTRNYLSNALENPQEPKERSDEWRQNEWNKWEDKIEEEWAEFDENLEAEKDELIKMNEKEWGPWFESIQKKWTHFGKNIDDTYKSEVLKGSLYWDEASWRTWIKTEGRAFIHRDLAKWFASKESYLYRWVSNQWTEWRSEKIQEWFNSKWKREENDYWEKWEKKFKPSQNSSKMVNSKDYEKWFKWKERTQLELNQWHEWAEFKDYIYTNSSWAKWKQWKNAKRTLFYDWVDSYVYKWIRENQWTVLVDEIKELAPRKS
;
A
#
# COMPACT_ATOMS: atom_id res chain seq x y z
N MET A 1 23.12 -7.30 -8.12
CA MET A 1 23.05 -5.89 -7.65
C MET A 1 22.13 -5.70 -6.44
N ALA A 2 21.09 -6.53 -6.25
CA ALA A 2 20.18 -6.49 -5.09
C ALA A 2 20.86 -6.76 -3.72
N PHE A 3 21.83 -7.69 -3.66
CA PHE A 3 22.59 -8.02 -2.45
C PHE A 3 23.25 -6.80 -1.76
N ARG A 4 23.76 -5.84 -2.55
CA ARG A 4 24.38 -4.62 -2.00
C ARG A 4 23.35 -3.56 -1.60
N ALA A 5 22.16 -3.56 -2.19
CA ALA A 5 21.13 -2.56 -1.89
C ALA A 5 20.49 -2.84 -0.52
N VAL A 6 20.16 -4.10 -0.25
CA VAL A 6 19.61 -4.55 1.04
C VAL A 6 20.62 -4.37 2.19
N LEU A 7 21.90 -4.72 1.94
CA LEU A 7 22.99 -4.52 2.91
C LEU A 7 23.40 -3.05 3.11
N ASN A 8 23.17 -2.16 2.12
CA ASN A 8 23.49 -0.74 2.27
C ASN A 8 22.35 0.04 2.95
N GLN A 9 21.08 -0.36 2.79
CA GLN A 9 19.98 0.23 3.56
C GLN A 9 20.09 -0.05 5.07
N THR A 10 20.65 -1.20 5.45
CA THR A 10 20.96 -1.58 6.84
C THR A 10 22.15 -0.83 7.44
N ARG A 11 22.97 -0.21 6.60
CA ARG A 11 24.28 0.34 6.98
C ARG A 11 24.22 1.73 7.60
N ASN A 12 23.11 2.45 7.44
CA ASN A 12 23.04 3.88 7.77
C ASN A 12 22.81 4.21 9.25
N TYR A 13 22.76 3.23 10.15
CA TYR A 13 22.46 3.54 11.56
C TYR A 13 23.50 3.21 12.62
N LEU A 14 24.59 2.48 12.36
CA LEU A 14 25.50 2.11 13.45
C LEU A 14 26.97 2.09 13.02
N SER A 15 27.60 3.27 13.00
CA SER A 15 29.04 3.40 13.19
C SER A 15 29.27 3.91 14.61
N ASN A 16 29.72 3.03 15.50
CA ASN A 16 30.83 3.25 16.43
C ASN A 16 30.84 2.14 17.49
N ALA A 17 31.60 1.08 17.24
CA ALA A 17 32.23 0.29 18.28
C ALA A 17 33.48 -0.38 17.71
N LEU A 18 34.63 0.12 18.15
CA LEU A 18 35.94 -0.49 17.99
C LEU A 18 35.96 -1.82 18.73
N GLU A 19 36.26 -2.91 18.04
CA GLU A 19 37.07 -4.02 18.57
C GLU A 19 37.52 -4.92 17.41
N ASN A 20 38.77 -5.37 17.51
CA ASN A 20 39.41 -6.26 16.54
C ASN A 20 38.64 -7.60 16.56
N PRO A 21 38.08 -8.11 15.44
CA PRO A 21 37.23 -9.30 15.51
C PRO A 21 38.10 -10.51 15.82
N GLN A 22 37.95 -11.09 17.00
CA GLN A 22 38.36 -12.46 17.23
C GLN A 22 37.62 -13.35 16.22
N GLU A 23 38.27 -14.45 15.80
CA GLU A 23 37.58 -15.45 14.99
C GLU A 23 36.28 -15.88 15.70
N PRO A 24 35.15 -15.96 14.97
CA PRO A 24 33.91 -16.44 15.57
C PRO A 24 34.17 -17.82 16.19
N LYS A 25 33.53 -18.10 17.33
CA LYS A 25 33.56 -19.45 17.92
C LYS A 25 33.28 -20.48 16.82
N GLU A 26 34.14 -21.49 16.70
CA GLU A 26 33.98 -22.52 15.69
C GLU A 26 32.69 -23.31 15.99
N ARG A 27 31.69 -23.15 15.12
CA ARG A 27 30.41 -23.87 15.16
C ARG A 27 30.34 -24.82 13.95
N SER A 28 29.67 -25.96 14.09
CA SER A 28 29.45 -26.86 12.97
C SER A 28 28.40 -26.28 12.00
N ASP A 29 28.47 -26.67 10.73
CA ASP A 29 27.47 -26.27 9.74
C ASP A 29 26.08 -26.85 10.08
N GLU A 30 26.02 -28.06 10.64
CA GLU A 30 24.78 -28.65 11.16
C GLU A 30 24.12 -27.78 12.23
N TRP A 31 24.91 -27.24 13.17
CA TRP A 31 24.35 -26.35 14.19
C TRP A 31 23.78 -25.08 13.58
N ARG A 32 24.48 -24.47 12.60
CA ARG A 32 24.01 -23.25 11.93
C ARG A 32 22.72 -23.50 11.15
N GLN A 33 22.64 -24.62 10.43
CA GLN A 33 21.42 -25.02 9.72
C GLN A 33 20.26 -25.25 10.68
N ASN A 34 20.51 -25.88 11.82
CA ASN A 34 19.48 -26.09 12.84
C ASN A 34 18.96 -24.77 13.42
N GLU A 35 19.81 -23.76 13.63
CA GLU A 35 19.37 -22.44 14.06
C GLU A 35 18.54 -21.71 12.99
N TRP A 36 18.86 -21.90 11.71
CA TRP A 36 18.03 -21.38 10.61
C TRP A 36 16.66 -22.03 10.60
N ASN A 37 16.59 -23.36 10.66
CA ASN A 37 15.32 -24.09 10.67
C ASN A 37 14.43 -23.68 11.86
N LYS A 38 15.01 -23.53 13.06
CA LYS A 38 14.27 -23.02 14.23
C LYS A 38 13.73 -21.61 14.03
N TRP A 39 14.51 -20.77 13.35
CA TRP A 39 14.07 -19.42 13.02
C TRP A 39 12.93 -19.45 12.00
N GLU A 40 13.00 -20.30 10.96
CA GLU A 40 11.90 -20.51 10.01
C GLU A 40 10.61 -20.96 10.72
N ASP A 41 10.69 -21.95 11.62
CA ASP A 41 9.54 -22.43 12.40
C ASP A 41 8.90 -21.29 13.22
N LYS A 42 9.73 -20.52 13.94
CA LYS A 42 9.29 -19.36 14.72
C LYS A 42 8.63 -18.30 13.84
N ILE A 43 9.17 -18.06 12.65
CA ILE A 43 8.65 -17.06 11.70
C ILE A 43 7.25 -17.43 11.22
N GLU A 44 6.97 -18.71 10.99
CA GLU A 44 5.64 -19.14 10.55
C GLU A 44 4.60 -18.92 11.67
N GLU A 45 4.95 -19.18 12.93
CA GLU A 45 4.10 -18.89 14.09
C GLU A 45 3.84 -17.38 14.23
N GLU A 46 4.90 -16.56 14.22
CA GLU A 46 4.79 -15.11 14.32
C GLU A 46 4.05 -14.48 13.12
N TRP A 47 4.14 -15.09 11.94
CA TRP A 47 3.38 -14.68 10.76
C TRP A 47 1.89 -14.90 10.95
N ALA A 48 1.48 -16.02 11.54
CA ALA A 48 0.07 -16.30 11.80
C ALA A 48 -0.54 -15.27 12.76
N GLU A 49 0.19 -14.91 13.83
CA GLU A 49 -0.23 -13.85 14.76
C GLU A 49 -0.31 -12.48 14.06
N PHE A 50 0.68 -12.16 13.22
CA PHE A 50 0.65 -10.94 12.42
C PHE A 50 -0.55 -10.88 11.49
N ASP A 51 -0.86 -11.98 10.79
CA ASP A 51 -1.98 -12.05 9.85
C ASP A 51 -3.33 -11.85 10.53
N GLU A 52 -3.53 -12.49 11.70
CA GLU A 52 -4.74 -12.32 12.51
C GLU A 52 -4.92 -10.86 12.97
N ASN A 53 -3.85 -10.24 13.49
CA ASN A 53 -3.88 -8.84 13.91
C ASN A 53 -4.17 -7.91 12.73
N LEU A 54 -3.55 -8.16 11.58
CA LEU A 54 -3.76 -7.37 10.37
C LEU A 54 -5.21 -7.46 9.88
N GLU A 55 -5.84 -8.63 9.96
CA GLU A 55 -7.28 -8.79 9.64
C GLU A 55 -8.18 -8.04 10.64
N ALA A 56 -7.86 -8.05 11.93
CA ALA A 56 -8.59 -7.27 12.93
C ALA A 56 -8.50 -5.75 12.68
N GLU A 57 -7.31 -5.26 12.30
CA GLU A 57 -7.11 -3.85 11.97
C GLU A 57 -7.81 -3.45 10.67
N LYS A 58 -7.87 -4.33 9.67
CA LYS A 58 -8.69 -4.12 8.46
C LYS A 58 -10.17 -3.94 8.82
N ASP A 59 -10.68 -4.72 9.78
CA ASP A 59 -12.05 -4.56 10.26
C ASP A 59 -12.28 -3.20 10.93
N GLU A 60 -11.32 -2.72 11.73
CA GLU A 60 -11.38 -1.37 12.30
C GLU A 60 -11.36 -0.28 11.22
N LEU A 61 -10.56 -0.43 10.18
CA LEU A 61 -10.57 0.49 9.03
C LEU A 61 -11.92 0.52 8.31
N ILE A 62 -12.60 -0.63 8.18
CA ILE A 62 -13.97 -0.68 7.64
C ILE A 62 -14.93 0.09 8.58
N LYS A 63 -14.83 -0.08 9.90
CA LYS A 63 -15.65 0.67 10.87
C LYS A 63 -15.38 2.17 10.81
N MET A 64 -14.13 2.59 10.59
CA MET A 64 -13.81 4.00 10.39
C MET A 64 -14.45 4.56 9.12
N ASN A 65 -14.35 3.83 8.00
CA ASN A 65 -15.01 4.20 6.76
C ASN A 65 -16.54 4.24 6.88
N GLU A 66 -17.12 3.36 7.69
CA GLU A 66 -18.55 3.40 8.03
C GLU A 66 -18.94 4.71 8.73
N LYS A 67 -18.15 5.15 9.72
CA LYS A 67 -18.38 6.41 10.42
C LYS A 67 -18.24 7.63 9.49
N GLU A 68 -17.33 7.57 8.54
CA GLU A 68 -17.13 8.63 7.55
C GLU A 68 -18.21 8.66 6.45
N TRP A 69 -18.87 7.53 6.19
CA TRP A 69 -19.86 7.41 5.13
C TRP A 69 -20.99 8.44 5.27
N GLY A 70 -21.59 8.56 6.46
CA GLY A 70 -22.70 9.48 6.71
C GLY A 70 -22.35 10.95 6.38
N PRO A 71 -21.33 11.53 7.03
CA PRO A 71 -20.87 12.89 6.75
C PRO A 71 -20.48 13.10 5.28
N TRP A 72 -19.78 12.14 4.67
CA TRP A 72 -19.43 12.21 3.25
C TRP A 72 -20.70 12.22 2.38
N PHE A 73 -21.64 11.32 2.64
CA PHE A 73 -22.87 11.19 1.86
C PHE A 73 -23.74 12.44 1.97
N GLU A 74 -23.89 13.01 3.16
CA GLU A 74 -24.57 14.30 3.36
C GLU A 74 -23.89 15.43 2.56
N SER A 75 -22.55 15.45 2.50
CA SER A 75 -21.82 16.45 1.72
C SER A 75 -22.12 16.34 0.23
N ILE A 76 -22.26 15.11 -0.30
CA ILE A 76 -22.65 14.86 -1.69
C ILE A 76 -24.10 15.31 -1.90
N GLN A 77 -25.02 14.97 -1.00
CA GLN A 77 -26.41 15.42 -1.09
C GLN A 77 -26.51 16.96 -1.14
N LYS A 78 -25.78 17.66 -0.27
CA LYS A 78 -25.73 19.14 -0.25
C LYS A 78 -25.11 19.71 -1.51
N LYS A 79 -24.01 19.14 -2.01
CA LYS A 79 -23.35 19.53 -3.27
C LYS A 79 -24.33 19.49 -4.45
N TRP A 80 -25.09 18.41 -4.58
CA TRP A 80 -26.02 18.22 -5.70
C TRP A 80 -27.36 18.92 -5.51
N THR A 81 -27.74 19.29 -4.29
CA THR A 81 -28.90 20.16 -4.03
C THR A 81 -28.63 21.62 -4.40
N HIS A 82 -27.39 22.09 -4.25
CA HIS A 82 -26.96 23.47 -4.59
C HIS A 82 -25.91 23.45 -5.71
N PHE A 83 -26.28 22.79 -6.81
CA PHE A 83 -25.38 22.41 -7.88
C PHE A 83 -24.68 23.62 -8.55
N GLY A 84 -25.35 24.75 -8.77
CA GLY A 84 -24.72 25.91 -9.45
C GLY A 84 -23.64 26.60 -8.62
N LYS A 85 -23.83 26.68 -7.29
CA LYS A 85 -22.88 27.34 -6.37
C LYS A 85 -21.64 26.49 -6.07
N ASN A 86 -21.81 25.17 -5.96
CA ASN A 86 -20.81 24.26 -5.37
C ASN A 86 -20.04 23.40 -6.39
N ILE A 87 -20.12 23.73 -7.68
CA ILE A 87 -19.43 22.97 -8.74
C ILE A 87 -18.05 23.52 -9.07
N ASP A 88 -17.19 22.59 -9.50
CA ASP A 88 -15.84 22.84 -10.00
C ASP A 88 -15.87 23.73 -11.26
N ASP A 89 -14.94 24.67 -11.36
CA ASP A 89 -14.95 25.73 -12.38
C ASP A 89 -14.82 25.17 -13.80
N THR A 90 -14.13 24.03 -13.95
CA THR A 90 -14.00 23.29 -15.20
C THR A 90 -15.38 22.88 -15.73
N TYR A 91 -16.23 22.35 -14.85
CA TYR A 91 -17.57 21.88 -15.16
C TYR A 91 -18.52 23.02 -15.49
N LYS A 92 -18.39 24.12 -14.75
CA LYS A 92 -19.13 25.37 -14.98
C LYS A 92 -18.97 25.85 -16.42
N SER A 93 -17.77 25.72 -16.98
CA SER A 93 -17.46 26.29 -18.29
C SER A 93 -18.02 25.52 -19.49
N GLU A 94 -18.15 24.19 -19.39
CA GLU A 94 -18.51 23.31 -20.51
C GLU A 94 -20.02 22.99 -20.56
N VAL A 95 -20.62 22.61 -19.42
CA VAL A 95 -22.03 22.19 -19.38
C VAL A 95 -22.97 23.40 -19.29
N LEU A 96 -22.60 24.47 -18.56
CA LEU A 96 -23.51 25.59 -18.30
C LEU A 96 -23.65 26.56 -19.48
N LYS A 97 -22.69 26.63 -20.41
CA LYS A 97 -22.78 27.52 -21.57
C LYS A 97 -23.85 27.07 -22.58
N GLY A 98 -23.98 25.76 -22.79
CA GLY A 98 -25.01 25.20 -23.68
C GLY A 98 -26.38 25.09 -23.00
N SER A 99 -26.40 24.91 -21.68
CA SER A 99 -27.62 24.59 -20.93
C SER A 99 -28.60 25.76 -20.77
N LEU A 100 -28.15 27.00 -20.99
CA LEU A 100 -29.03 28.18 -21.05
C LEU A 100 -30.05 28.12 -22.20
N TYR A 101 -29.77 27.33 -23.24
CA TYR A 101 -30.62 27.17 -24.41
C TYR A 101 -31.36 25.83 -24.44
N TRP A 102 -31.20 25.02 -23.39
CA TRP A 102 -31.84 23.72 -23.30
C TRP A 102 -33.33 23.86 -23.01
N ASP A 103 -34.12 23.09 -23.74
CA ASP A 103 -35.51 22.85 -23.39
C ASP A 103 -35.62 21.82 -22.26
N GLU A 104 -36.84 21.64 -21.77
CA GLU A 104 -37.14 20.67 -20.72
C GLU A 104 -36.73 19.23 -21.10
N ALA A 105 -36.91 18.84 -22.36
CA ALA A 105 -36.54 17.50 -22.83
C ALA A 105 -35.03 17.25 -22.74
N SER A 106 -34.22 18.26 -23.08
CA SER A 106 -32.77 18.24 -22.98
C SER A 106 -32.31 18.11 -21.51
N TRP A 107 -32.90 18.90 -20.60
CA TRP A 107 -32.60 18.81 -19.17
C TRP A 107 -32.93 17.44 -18.57
N ARG A 108 -34.11 16.90 -18.91
CA ARG A 108 -34.53 15.55 -18.48
C ARG A 108 -33.59 14.47 -19.01
N THR A 109 -33.09 14.61 -20.23
CA THR A 109 -32.15 13.65 -20.83
C THR A 109 -30.80 13.72 -20.14
N TRP A 110 -30.28 14.93 -19.92
CA TRP A 110 -28.99 15.14 -19.29
C TRP A 110 -28.93 14.58 -17.86
N ILE A 111 -29.90 14.86 -17.00
CA ILE A 111 -29.85 14.41 -15.60
C ILE A 111 -29.92 12.88 -15.49
N LYS A 112 -30.63 12.22 -16.43
CA LYS A 112 -30.71 10.76 -16.53
C LYS A 112 -29.42 10.12 -17.04
N THR A 113 -28.55 10.87 -17.70
CA THR A 113 -27.35 10.37 -18.38
C THR A 113 -26.10 10.97 -17.74
N GLU A 114 -25.61 12.10 -18.25
CA GLU A 114 -24.38 12.75 -17.83
C GLU A 114 -24.45 13.21 -16.37
N GLY A 115 -25.53 13.90 -15.98
CA GLY A 115 -25.75 14.35 -14.60
C GLY A 115 -25.60 13.21 -13.60
N ARG A 116 -26.29 12.10 -13.86
CA ARG A 116 -26.15 10.85 -13.09
C ARG A 116 -24.71 10.31 -13.09
N ALA A 117 -24.06 10.26 -14.24
CA ALA A 117 -22.69 9.76 -14.35
C ALA A 117 -21.70 10.58 -13.51
N PHE A 118 -21.91 11.89 -13.39
CA PHE A 118 -21.10 12.74 -12.53
C PHE A 118 -21.33 12.46 -11.04
N ILE A 119 -22.58 12.26 -10.60
CA ILE A 119 -22.87 11.86 -9.22
C ILE A 119 -22.19 10.51 -8.90
N HIS A 120 -22.27 9.55 -9.82
CA HIS A 120 -21.60 8.25 -9.68
C HIS A 120 -20.06 8.38 -9.63
N ARG A 121 -19.49 9.35 -10.34
CA ARG A 121 -18.04 9.62 -10.31
C ARG A 121 -17.57 10.09 -8.95
N ASP A 122 -18.37 10.87 -8.22
CA ASP A 122 -18.03 11.28 -6.86
C ASP A 122 -17.90 10.06 -5.93
N LEU A 123 -18.83 9.10 -6.01
CA LEU A 123 -18.75 7.84 -5.27
C LEU A 123 -17.51 7.02 -5.69
N ALA A 124 -17.26 6.90 -6.99
CA ALA A 124 -16.12 6.16 -7.51
C ALA A 124 -14.78 6.74 -7.01
N LYS A 125 -14.64 8.06 -7.01
CA LYS A 125 -13.46 8.77 -6.47
C LYS A 125 -13.29 8.51 -4.98
N TRP A 126 -14.37 8.55 -4.20
CA TRP A 126 -14.31 8.28 -2.77
C TRP A 126 -13.91 6.84 -2.48
N PHE A 127 -14.51 5.86 -3.15
CA PHE A 127 -14.09 4.47 -2.97
C PHE A 127 -12.64 4.24 -3.40
N ALA A 128 -12.20 4.82 -4.52
CA ALA A 128 -10.81 4.69 -4.97
C ALA A 128 -9.81 5.25 -3.95
N SER A 129 -10.13 6.37 -3.29
CA SER A 129 -9.26 6.94 -2.25
C SER A 129 -9.19 6.03 -1.01
N LYS A 130 -10.31 5.44 -0.60
CA LYS A 130 -10.35 4.49 0.52
C LYS A 130 -9.62 3.19 0.21
N GLU A 131 -9.78 2.64 -0.99
CA GLU A 131 -9.07 1.44 -1.44
C GLU A 131 -7.57 1.67 -1.53
N SER A 132 -7.15 2.79 -2.11
CA SER A 132 -5.74 3.14 -2.20
C SER A 132 -5.09 3.29 -0.83
N TYR A 133 -5.79 3.91 0.13
CA TYR A 133 -5.32 4.01 1.50
C TYR A 133 -5.16 2.63 2.15
N LEU A 134 -6.20 1.78 2.07
CA LEU A 134 -6.19 0.45 2.66
C LEU A 134 -5.06 -0.41 2.07
N TYR A 135 -4.90 -0.40 0.74
CA TYR A 135 -3.84 -1.14 0.05
C TYR A 135 -2.45 -0.69 0.48
N ARG A 136 -2.22 0.63 0.47
CA ARG A 136 -0.94 1.19 0.88
C ARG A 136 -0.63 0.84 2.34
N TRP A 137 -1.63 0.92 3.22
CA TRP A 137 -1.45 0.60 4.62
C TRP A 137 -1.10 -0.88 4.83
N VAL A 138 -1.84 -1.81 4.23
CA VAL A 138 -1.54 -3.27 4.28
C VAL A 138 -0.14 -3.55 3.73
N SER A 139 0.20 -2.98 2.57
CA SER A 139 1.51 -3.14 1.95
C SER A 139 2.64 -2.63 2.83
N ASN A 140 2.43 -1.52 3.54
CA ASN A 140 3.41 -0.98 4.46
C ASN A 140 3.59 -1.89 5.69
N GLN A 141 2.50 -2.30 6.35
CA GLN A 141 2.56 -3.20 7.50
C GLN A 141 3.31 -4.49 7.19
N TRP A 142 2.97 -5.11 6.05
CA TRP A 142 3.65 -6.31 5.60
C TRP A 142 5.13 -6.07 5.28
N THR A 143 5.45 -4.95 4.60
CA THR A 143 6.83 -4.62 4.25
C THR A 143 7.69 -4.32 5.48
N GLU A 144 7.13 -3.63 6.47
CA GLU A 144 7.78 -3.34 7.75
C GLU A 144 8.03 -4.65 8.50
N TRP A 145 6.99 -5.45 8.73
CA TRP A 145 7.10 -6.72 9.45
C TRP A 145 8.14 -7.65 8.83
N ARG A 146 8.09 -7.90 7.51
CA ARG A 146 9.05 -8.79 6.84
C ARG A 146 10.48 -8.25 6.95
N SER A 147 10.65 -6.93 6.84
CA SER A 147 11.97 -6.30 6.96
C SER A 147 12.51 -6.47 8.38
N GLU A 148 11.68 -6.26 9.40
CA GLU A 148 12.04 -6.46 10.81
C GLU A 148 12.46 -7.90 11.10
N LYS A 149 11.72 -8.89 10.58
CA LYS A 149 12.03 -10.31 10.79
C LYS A 149 13.36 -10.74 10.20
N ILE A 150 13.65 -10.40 8.95
CA ILE A 150 14.95 -10.72 8.38
C ILE A 150 16.09 -9.95 9.07
N GLN A 151 15.82 -8.74 9.57
CA GLN A 151 16.77 -8.02 10.42
C GLN A 151 17.03 -8.74 11.75
N GLU A 152 16.01 -9.28 12.41
CA GLU A 152 16.17 -10.06 13.64
C GLU A 152 17.14 -11.23 13.44
N TRP A 153 17.02 -11.96 12.32
CA TRP A 153 17.94 -13.05 11.97
C TRP A 153 19.39 -12.57 11.87
N PHE A 154 19.64 -11.55 11.04
CA PHE A 154 20.98 -11.01 10.83
C PHE A 154 21.58 -10.35 12.07
N ASN A 155 20.72 -9.89 12.99
CA ASN A 155 21.11 -9.28 14.25
C ASN A 155 21.28 -10.28 15.39
N SER A 156 20.95 -11.56 15.17
CA SER A 156 21.23 -12.60 16.16
C SER A 156 22.74 -12.59 16.47
N LYS A 157 23.07 -12.70 17.76
CA LYS A 157 24.43 -12.45 18.26
C LYS A 157 25.49 -13.21 17.45
N TRP A 158 25.24 -14.49 17.22
CA TRP A 158 26.17 -15.36 16.53
C TRP A 158 26.31 -15.06 15.04
N LYS A 159 25.20 -14.72 14.37
CA LYS A 159 25.17 -14.42 12.94
C LYS A 159 25.83 -13.08 12.66
N ARG A 160 25.58 -12.08 13.52
CA ARG A 160 26.23 -10.78 13.46
C ARG A 160 27.74 -10.89 13.61
N GLU A 161 28.22 -11.61 14.64
CA GLU A 161 29.65 -11.86 14.85
C GLU A 161 30.31 -12.52 13.64
N GLU A 162 29.66 -13.55 13.06
CA GLU A 162 30.16 -14.26 11.88
C GLU A 162 30.18 -13.37 10.63
N ASN A 163 29.09 -12.63 10.38
CA ASN A 163 28.99 -11.72 9.23
C ASN A 163 30.02 -10.59 9.31
N ASP A 164 30.17 -9.95 10.48
CA ASP A 164 31.14 -8.88 10.69
C ASP A 164 32.58 -9.34 10.42
N TYR A 165 32.92 -10.55 10.87
CA TYR A 165 34.23 -11.15 10.62
C TYR A 165 34.47 -11.34 9.12
N TRP A 166 33.58 -12.06 8.42
CA TRP A 166 33.77 -12.38 7.00
C TRP A 166 33.65 -11.17 6.08
N GLU A 167 32.84 -10.17 6.43
CA GLU A 167 32.80 -8.91 5.71
C GLU A 167 34.09 -8.11 5.86
N LYS A 168 34.65 -8.03 7.06
CA LYS A 168 35.95 -7.38 7.30
C LYS A 168 37.05 -8.12 6.55
N TRP A 169 37.01 -9.45 6.54
CA TRP A 169 37.91 -10.28 5.74
C TRP A 169 37.76 -9.99 4.23
N GLU A 170 36.54 -9.95 3.68
CA GLU A 170 36.29 -9.64 2.26
C GLU A 170 36.77 -8.23 1.88
N LYS A 171 36.60 -7.25 2.78
CA LYS A 171 37.09 -5.87 2.59
C LYS A 171 38.62 -5.79 2.60
N LYS A 172 39.30 -6.60 3.42
CA LYS A 172 40.77 -6.72 3.41
C LYS A 172 41.28 -7.49 2.19
N PHE A 173 40.46 -8.37 1.62
CA PHE A 173 40.77 -9.17 0.43
C PHE A 173 40.74 -8.35 -0.88
N LYS A 174 39.74 -7.47 -1.07
CA LYS A 174 39.54 -6.67 -2.31
C LYS A 174 40.74 -5.78 -2.74
N PRO A 175 41.54 -5.18 -1.84
CA PRO A 175 42.73 -4.38 -2.19
C PRO A 175 43.96 -5.20 -2.64
N SER A 176 44.02 -6.51 -2.36
CA SER A 176 45.21 -7.35 -2.57
C SER A 176 45.10 -8.17 -3.87
N GLN A 177 45.29 -7.52 -5.01
CA GLN A 177 45.40 -8.14 -6.34
C GLN A 177 46.74 -8.92 -6.51
N ASN A 178 46.96 -9.95 -5.69
CA ASN A 178 47.98 -10.99 -5.93
C ASN A 178 47.33 -12.36 -5.69
N SER A 179 46.65 -12.85 -6.73
CA SER A 179 45.46 -13.70 -6.62
C SER A 179 45.67 -15.21 -6.76
N SER A 180 46.88 -15.75 -6.98
CA SER A 180 47.04 -17.19 -7.25
C SER A 180 47.29 -18.07 -6.01
N LYS A 181 47.96 -17.55 -4.96
CA LYS A 181 48.33 -18.36 -3.78
C LYS A 181 47.25 -18.46 -2.70
N MET A 182 46.31 -17.51 -2.65
CA MET A 182 45.32 -17.40 -1.56
C MET A 182 43.95 -18.00 -1.88
N VAL A 183 43.63 -18.25 -3.15
CA VAL A 183 42.42 -18.99 -3.57
C VAL A 183 42.40 -20.42 -3.00
N ASN A 184 43.58 -20.99 -2.71
CA ASN A 184 43.76 -22.32 -2.13
C ASN A 184 43.94 -22.32 -0.61
N SER A 185 43.57 -21.24 0.09
CA SER A 185 43.66 -21.16 1.55
C SER A 185 42.40 -21.73 2.23
N LYS A 186 42.57 -22.33 3.41
CA LYS A 186 41.44 -22.80 4.24
C LYS A 186 40.47 -21.67 4.61
N ASP A 187 40.96 -20.44 4.73
CA ASP A 187 40.13 -19.27 5.04
C ASP A 187 39.25 -18.85 3.86
N TYR A 188 39.75 -18.97 2.62
CA TYR A 188 38.95 -18.76 1.42
C TYR A 188 37.82 -19.78 1.32
N GLU A 189 38.09 -21.06 1.61
CA GLU A 189 37.07 -22.10 1.64
C GLU A 189 35.99 -21.83 2.70
N LYS A 190 36.40 -21.46 3.93
CA LYS A 190 35.48 -21.08 5.01
C LYS A 190 34.64 -19.85 4.65
N TRP A 191 35.25 -18.83 4.06
CA TRP A 191 34.55 -17.64 3.56
C TRP A 191 33.54 -17.98 2.47
N PHE A 192 33.93 -18.84 1.52
CA PHE A 192 33.08 -19.25 0.40
C PHE A 192 31.84 -19.99 0.93
N LYS A 193 32.03 -20.96 1.84
CA LYS A 193 30.92 -21.66 2.53
C LYS A 193 29.99 -20.72 3.29
N TRP A 194 30.54 -19.74 4.01
CA TRP A 194 29.72 -18.71 4.67
C TRP A 194 28.88 -17.91 3.68
N LYS A 195 29.46 -17.54 2.53
CA LYS A 195 28.79 -16.77 1.49
C LYS A 195 27.68 -17.56 0.80
N GLU A 196 27.94 -18.82 0.46
CA GLU A 196 26.93 -19.73 -0.10
C GLU A 196 25.77 -19.93 0.86
N ARG A 197 26.05 -20.23 2.14
CA ARG A 197 25.00 -20.38 3.17
C ARG A 197 24.17 -19.11 3.31
N THR A 198 24.81 -17.96 3.45
CA THR A 198 24.10 -16.68 3.61
C THR A 198 23.22 -16.37 2.40
N GLN A 199 23.66 -16.74 1.19
CA GLN A 199 22.85 -16.57 -0.01
C GLN A 199 21.67 -17.56 -0.05
N LEU A 200 21.86 -18.81 0.38
CA LEU A 200 20.81 -19.80 0.46
C LEU A 200 19.70 -19.37 1.43
N GLU A 201 20.06 -18.97 2.65
CA GLU A 201 19.12 -18.45 3.65
C GLU A 201 18.32 -17.26 3.10
N LEU A 202 18.98 -16.32 2.43
CA LEU A 202 18.30 -15.18 1.80
C LEU A 202 17.33 -15.61 0.69
N ASN A 203 17.70 -16.60 -0.13
CA ASN A 203 16.83 -17.12 -1.18
C ASN A 203 15.59 -17.79 -0.57
N GLN A 204 15.78 -18.63 0.44
CA GLN A 204 14.69 -19.30 1.15
C GLN A 204 13.73 -18.28 1.78
N TRP A 205 14.27 -17.26 2.45
CA TRP A 205 13.49 -16.15 2.97
C TRP A 205 12.70 -15.41 1.87
N HIS A 206 13.35 -15.11 0.74
CA HIS A 206 12.70 -14.42 -0.38
C HIS A 206 11.57 -15.26 -0.98
N GLU A 207 11.80 -16.55 -1.21
CA GLU A 207 10.77 -17.47 -1.71
C GLU A 207 9.57 -17.56 -0.76
N TRP A 208 9.83 -17.68 0.54
CA TRP A 208 8.79 -17.66 1.57
C TRP A 208 8.02 -16.33 1.58
N ALA A 209 8.73 -15.20 1.58
CA ALA A 209 8.12 -13.88 1.60
C ALA A 209 7.31 -13.58 0.32
N GLU A 210 7.77 -14.01 -0.85
CA GLU A 210 7.04 -13.88 -2.12
C GLU A 210 5.78 -14.74 -2.14
N PHE A 211 5.82 -15.94 -1.56
CA PHE A 211 4.64 -16.77 -1.39
C PHE A 211 3.58 -16.07 -0.52
N LYS A 212 4.01 -15.41 0.57
CA LYS A 212 3.10 -14.62 1.43
C LYS A 212 2.67 -13.29 0.78
N ASP A 213 3.51 -12.66 -0.06
CA ASP A 213 3.16 -11.46 -0.84
C ASP A 213 1.90 -11.71 -1.69
N TYR A 214 1.75 -12.91 -2.25
CA TYR A 214 0.55 -13.29 -2.99
C TYR A 214 -0.71 -13.26 -2.12
N ILE A 215 -0.62 -13.63 -0.84
CA ILE A 215 -1.73 -13.53 0.10
C ILE A 215 -2.14 -12.07 0.25
N TYR A 216 -1.21 -11.13 0.45
CA TYR A 216 -1.60 -9.72 0.69
C TYR A 216 -1.95 -8.94 -0.59
N THR A 217 -1.36 -9.31 -1.72
CA THR A 217 -1.63 -8.70 -3.03
C THR A 217 -2.93 -9.23 -3.66
N ASN A 218 -3.27 -10.50 -3.39
CA ASN A 218 -4.41 -11.18 -4.00
C ASN A 218 -5.47 -11.67 -2.99
N SER A 219 -5.30 -11.36 -1.69
CA SER A 219 -6.30 -11.65 -0.65
C SER A 219 -7.64 -11.11 -1.12
N SER A 220 -8.64 -11.99 -1.13
CA SER A 220 -10.00 -11.55 -1.39
C SER A 220 -10.43 -10.74 -0.18
N TRP A 221 -10.45 -9.41 -0.31
CA TRP A 221 -10.94 -8.52 0.75
C TRP A 221 -12.47 -8.62 0.82
N ALA A 222 -12.96 -9.78 1.23
CA ALA A 222 -14.36 -10.16 1.10
C ALA A 222 -15.26 -9.19 1.89
N LYS A 223 -14.87 -8.86 3.12
CA LYS A 223 -15.58 -7.90 3.98
C LYS A 223 -15.59 -6.50 3.37
N TRP A 224 -14.45 -6.01 2.88
CA TRP A 224 -14.37 -4.73 2.17
C TRP A 224 -15.29 -4.70 0.93
N LYS A 225 -15.24 -5.76 0.10
CA LYS A 225 -16.06 -5.89 -1.11
C LYS A 225 -17.55 -5.92 -0.77
N GLN A 226 -17.95 -6.66 0.27
CA GLN A 226 -19.32 -6.70 0.77
C GLN A 226 -19.79 -5.32 1.21
N TRP A 227 -19.00 -4.65 2.07
CA TRP A 227 -19.30 -3.31 2.55
C TRP A 227 -19.43 -2.30 1.39
N LYS A 228 -18.46 -2.27 0.47
CA LYS A 228 -18.46 -1.39 -0.71
C LYS A 228 -19.70 -1.60 -1.57
N ASN A 229 -20.09 -2.86 -1.81
CA ASN A 229 -21.29 -3.17 -2.58
C ASN A 229 -22.56 -2.70 -1.87
N ALA A 230 -22.68 -2.91 -0.56
CA ALA A 230 -23.82 -2.43 0.21
C ALA A 230 -23.95 -0.90 0.14
N LYS A 231 -22.85 -0.16 0.31
CA LYS A 231 -22.84 1.31 0.19
C LYS A 231 -23.16 1.79 -1.21
N ARG A 232 -22.67 1.09 -2.24
CA ARG A 232 -22.99 1.38 -3.63
C ARG A 232 -24.48 1.26 -3.91
N THR A 233 -25.13 0.20 -3.43
CA THR A 233 -26.58 0.01 -3.60
C THR A 233 -27.35 1.16 -2.96
N LEU A 234 -27.08 1.48 -1.69
CA LEU A 234 -27.73 2.59 -0.99
C LEU A 234 -27.55 3.92 -1.73
N PHE A 235 -26.35 4.17 -2.26
CA PHE A 235 -26.08 5.38 -3.02
C PHE A 235 -26.85 5.42 -4.34
N TYR A 236 -26.90 4.32 -5.09
CA TYR A 236 -27.62 4.27 -6.37
C TYR A 236 -29.12 4.43 -6.18
N ASP A 237 -29.71 3.80 -5.16
CA ASP A 237 -31.13 3.97 -4.81
C ASP A 237 -31.46 5.44 -4.49
N TRP A 238 -30.55 6.12 -3.77
CA TRP A 238 -30.68 7.55 -3.53
C TRP A 238 -30.54 8.38 -4.82
N VAL A 239 -29.58 8.07 -5.70
CA VAL A 239 -29.43 8.76 -6.97
C VAL A 239 -30.69 8.63 -7.83
N ASP A 240 -31.28 7.45 -7.91
CA ASP A 240 -32.54 7.23 -8.63
C ASP A 240 -33.67 8.09 -8.07
N SER A 241 -33.79 8.13 -6.74
CA SER A 241 -34.78 8.97 -6.05
C SER A 241 -34.54 10.46 -6.29
N TYR A 242 -33.28 10.89 -6.24
CA TYR A 242 -32.86 12.27 -6.48
C TYR A 242 -33.15 12.69 -7.92
N VAL A 243 -32.77 11.88 -8.91
CA VAL A 243 -33.04 12.18 -10.34
C VAL A 243 -34.54 12.27 -10.60
N TYR A 244 -35.33 11.36 -10.05
CA TYR A 244 -36.79 11.41 -10.16
C TYR A 244 -37.37 12.70 -9.56
N LYS A 245 -36.95 13.05 -8.33
CA LYS A 245 -37.38 14.27 -7.65
C LYS A 245 -36.96 15.53 -8.42
N TRP A 246 -35.71 15.58 -8.88
CA TRP A 246 -35.14 16.69 -9.63
C TRP A 246 -35.95 16.97 -10.91
N ILE A 247 -36.35 15.91 -11.60
CA ILE A 247 -37.21 15.99 -12.78
C ILE A 247 -38.62 16.48 -12.44
N ARG A 248 -39.23 15.92 -11.39
CA ARG A 248 -40.61 16.25 -11.00
C ARG A 248 -40.76 17.71 -10.58
N GLU A 249 -39.74 18.25 -9.92
CA GLU A 249 -39.74 19.61 -9.36
C GLU A 249 -39.16 20.64 -10.34
N ASN A 250 -38.82 20.24 -11.57
CA ASN A 250 -38.22 21.12 -12.57
C ASN A 250 -36.99 21.88 -12.06
N GLN A 251 -36.11 21.20 -11.31
CA GLN A 251 -34.97 21.80 -10.60
C GLN A 251 -33.95 22.47 -11.53
N TRP A 252 -34.03 22.24 -12.85
CA TRP A 252 -33.26 23.00 -13.83
C TRP A 252 -33.60 24.49 -13.84
N THR A 253 -34.81 24.89 -13.43
CA THR A 253 -35.18 26.33 -13.38
C THR A 253 -34.33 27.08 -12.35
N VAL A 254 -34.21 26.51 -11.14
CA VAL A 254 -33.32 27.00 -10.08
C VAL A 254 -31.87 27.04 -10.56
N LEU A 255 -31.41 25.97 -11.22
CA LEU A 255 -30.04 25.92 -11.75
C LEU A 255 -29.79 26.99 -12.81
N VAL A 256 -30.71 27.19 -13.76
CA VAL A 256 -30.61 28.23 -14.79
C VAL A 256 -30.54 29.62 -14.16
N ASP A 257 -31.30 29.88 -13.10
CA ASP A 257 -31.25 31.16 -12.40
C ASP A 257 -29.93 31.35 -11.62
N GLU A 258 -29.42 30.30 -10.95
CA GLU A 258 -28.09 30.32 -10.34
C GLU A 258 -26.98 30.59 -11.38
N ILE A 259 -27.08 30.01 -12.58
CA ILE A 259 -26.13 30.26 -13.68
C ILE A 259 -26.18 31.71 -14.14
N LYS A 260 -27.38 32.29 -14.30
CA LYS A 260 -27.54 33.69 -14.72
C LYS A 260 -26.96 34.67 -13.70
N GLU A 261 -27.06 34.37 -12.40
CA GLU A 261 -26.45 35.19 -11.35
C GLU A 261 -24.91 35.15 -11.37
N LEU A 262 -24.32 34.03 -11.82
CA LEU A 262 -22.87 33.84 -11.92
C LEU A 262 -22.27 34.38 -13.22
N ALA A 263 -23.06 34.62 -14.27
CA ALA A 263 -22.59 35.23 -15.50
C ALA A 263 -22.28 36.72 -15.27
N PRO A 264 -21.09 37.23 -15.67
CA PRO A 264 -20.75 38.64 -15.46
C PRO A 264 -21.77 39.54 -16.15
N ARG A 265 -22.36 40.48 -15.39
CA ARG A 265 -23.15 41.57 -15.96
C ARG A 265 -22.26 42.28 -16.97
N LYS A 266 -22.58 42.16 -18.26
CA LYS A 266 -21.93 42.96 -19.30
C LYS A 266 -22.19 44.43 -18.96
N SER A 267 -21.14 45.13 -18.54
CA SER A 267 -21.09 46.60 -18.46
C SER A 267 -21.09 47.19 -19.87
#